data_AF-A7SUB2-F1
#
_entry.id   AF-A7SUB2-F1
#
_cell.length_a   1.000
_cell.length_b   1.000
_cell.length_c   1.000
_cell.angle_alpha   90.00
_cell.angle_beta   90.00
_cell.angle_gamma   90.00
#
_symmetry.space_group_name_H-M   'P 1'
#
loop_
_entity.id
_entity.type
_entity.pdbx_description
1 polymer ?
#
loop_
_entity_poly.entity_id
_entity_poly.type
_entity_poly.pdbx_seq_one_letter_code
_entity_poly.pdbx_strand_id
1 'polypeptide(L)'
;MHLESQKNGVMNFSFGPRSQPVDWRKLASVDMDRLVRDMDMKMLQDNILHITYCNLETEMGMQSMQFGPHFLKLFRLAQLIIEYLLHCQECLQTSLEIEMTKVQETMQSAEQVRKELDHKSELHSKQKKEIKRLKKWIAEYQLMMRAGASGIHKCPYCAKAFVSQEYLLAHLSRRHDDHPIANGSVKPMTVTSKPAENETAEAEKAALIEEVKQIKDRLYATERDLMNERNAREMQYAKDRNQFSNDDQKVKELESKYEQWKMQEDENHRRELMSLRQSLQREIQNMSTQNQQEKKALTQALADLEYKMNSRPSMIGNIKDEDELDAPPKFQPNNKEEIAEMVRGEFENQLQQVRVQSQEEMQRELRRMNQKWKSKEERLQHEHQKEVVKVQDLLSQYGSKLEAEQAEKERLVNMVENLSKQLQNQENNRKVDVAF
;
A
#
# COMPACT_ATOMS: atom_id res chain seq x y z
N MET A 1 19.11 -3.60 26.18
CA MET A 1 19.16 -5.00 25.73
C MET A 1 20.34 -5.14 24.79
N HIS A 2 21.37 -5.87 25.24
CA HIS A 2 22.56 -6.20 24.47
C HIS A 2 22.18 -6.97 23.20
N LEU A 3 22.54 -6.45 22.04
CA LEU A 3 22.70 -7.26 20.84
C LEU A 3 24.19 -7.56 20.75
N GLU A 4 24.57 -8.71 21.30
CA GLU A 4 25.89 -9.29 21.10
C GLU A 4 26.13 -9.49 19.62
N SER A 5 27.20 -8.86 19.15
CA SER A 5 27.74 -9.00 17.82
C SER A 5 28.29 -10.43 17.68
N GLN A 6 27.50 -11.32 17.08
CA GLN A 6 27.97 -12.63 16.65
C GLN A 6 29.05 -12.42 15.58
N LYS A 7 30.31 -12.60 15.97
CA LYS A 7 31.44 -12.63 15.05
C LYS A 7 31.23 -13.79 14.06
N ASN A 8 30.99 -13.46 12.80
CA ASN A 8 31.04 -14.39 11.68
C ASN A 8 32.37 -15.15 11.69
N GLY A 9 32.31 -16.44 12.02
CA GLY A 9 33.44 -17.34 11.87
C GLY A 9 33.68 -17.63 10.39
N VAL A 10 34.59 -16.89 9.77
CA VAL A 10 35.14 -17.26 8.46
C VAL A 10 35.95 -18.54 8.67
N MET A 11 35.43 -19.67 8.20
CA MET A 11 36.17 -20.93 8.19
C MET A 11 37.31 -20.80 7.17
N ASN A 12 38.55 -20.74 7.66
CA ASN A 12 39.74 -20.67 6.80
C ASN A 12 39.90 -21.97 5.99
N PHE A 13 39.90 -21.87 4.67
CA PHE A 13 40.16 -23.00 3.78
C PHE A 13 41.66 -23.36 3.78
N SER A 14 41.98 -24.66 3.86
CA SER A 14 43.33 -25.18 3.68
C SER A 14 43.35 -26.46 2.86
N PHE A 15 44.38 -26.61 2.03
CA PHE A 15 44.67 -27.87 1.35
C PHE A 15 45.28 -28.84 2.38
N GLY A 16 44.67 -30.02 2.54
CA GLY A 16 45.11 -31.05 3.47
C GLY A 16 45.29 -32.40 2.76
N PRO A 17 45.97 -33.39 3.37
CA PRO A 17 46.25 -34.68 2.77
C PRO A 17 44.98 -35.55 2.75
N ARG A 18 44.08 -35.25 1.83
CA ARG A 18 42.89 -36.04 1.53
C ARG A 18 43.24 -36.90 0.32
N SER A 19 43.29 -38.22 0.50
CA SER A 19 43.56 -39.17 -0.58
C SER A 19 42.48 -40.25 -0.62
N GLN A 20 41.95 -40.52 -1.81
CA GLN A 20 41.02 -41.62 -2.07
C GLN A 20 41.54 -42.48 -3.24
N PRO A 21 41.45 -43.82 -3.12
CA PRO A 21 41.82 -44.72 -4.21
C PRO A 21 40.79 -44.61 -5.35
N VAL A 22 41.26 -44.77 -6.59
CA VAL A 22 40.39 -44.67 -7.77
C VAL A 22 39.84 -46.04 -8.14
N ASP A 23 38.52 -46.16 -8.19
CA ASP A 23 37.88 -47.34 -8.80
C ASP A 23 37.89 -47.21 -10.34
N TRP A 24 38.95 -47.76 -10.94
CA TRP A 24 39.16 -47.74 -12.38
C TRP A 24 38.06 -48.46 -13.18
N ARG A 25 37.36 -49.45 -12.60
CA ARG A 25 36.24 -50.13 -13.28
C ARG A 25 35.02 -49.22 -13.34
N LYS A 26 34.73 -48.54 -12.24
CA LYS A 26 33.66 -47.53 -12.18
C LYS A 26 33.95 -46.40 -13.16
N LEU A 27 35.18 -45.89 -13.20
CA LEU A 27 35.59 -44.84 -14.14
C LEU A 27 35.52 -45.29 -15.61
N ALA A 28 35.88 -46.55 -15.91
CA ALA A 28 35.76 -47.11 -17.26
C ALA A 28 34.31 -47.13 -17.77
N SER A 29 33.36 -47.44 -16.88
CA SER A 29 31.92 -47.49 -17.18
C SER A 29 31.27 -46.13 -17.41
N VAL A 30 31.97 -45.03 -17.08
CA VAL A 30 31.47 -43.68 -17.33
C VAL A 30 31.45 -43.41 -18.84
N ASP A 31 30.25 -43.13 -19.34
CA ASP A 31 30.02 -42.65 -20.71
C ASP A 31 30.14 -41.12 -20.72
N MET A 32 31.22 -40.63 -21.34
CA MET A 32 31.54 -39.21 -21.41
C MET A 32 30.63 -38.44 -22.37
N ASP A 33 30.21 -39.08 -23.46
CA ASP A 33 29.34 -38.45 -24.47
C ASP A 33 27.94 -38.28 -23.90
N ARG A 34 27.47 -39.28 -23.15
CA ARG A 34 26.23 -39.19 -22.40
C ARG A 34 26.29 -38.14 -21.29
N LEU A 35 27.37 -38.09 -20.51
CA LEU A 35 27.54 -37.10 -19.45
C LEU A 35 27.40 -35.67 -20.00
N VAL A 36 28.08 -35.37 -21.11
CA VAL A 36 28.09 -34.03 -21.71
C VAL A 36 26.73 -33.71 -22.34
N ARG A 37 26.13 -34.65 -23.08
CA ARG A 37 24.86 -34.43 -23.77
C ARG A 37 23.69 -34.30 -22.80
N ASP A 38 23.63 -35.16 -21.79
CA ASP A 38 22.50 -35.24 -20.86
C ASP A 38 22.71 -34.32 -19.64
N MET A 39 23.86 -33.64 -19.53
CA MET A 39 24.28 -32.85 -18.37
C MET A 39 24.04 -33.56 -17.04
N ASP A 40 24.48 -34.82 -16.94
CA ASP A 40 24.22 -35.66 -15.76
C ASP A 40 25.07 -35.19 -14.55
N MET A 41 24.58 -34.17 -13.86
CA MET A 41 25.23 -33.57 -12.70
C MET A 41 25.35 -34.54 -11.52
N LYS A 42 24.45 -35.53 -11.43
CA LYS A 42 24.51 -36.54 -10.38
C LYS A 42 25.73 -37.43 -10.57
N MET A 43 25.95 -37.91 -11.78
CA MET A 43 27.14 -38.69 -12.12
C MET A 43 28.42 -37.88 -11.87
N LEU A 44 28.42 -36.59 -12.21
CA LEU A 44 29.55 -35.69 -11.94
C LEU A 44 29.81 -35.56 -10.42
N GLN A 45 28.79 -35.26 -9.62
CA GLN A 45 28.89 -35.14 -8.16
C GLN A 45 29.38 -36.43 -7.49
N ASP A 46 28.88 -37.59 -7.93
CA ASP A 46 29.26 -38.90 -7.39
C ASP A 46 30.75 -39.23 -7.63
N ASN A 47 31.41 -38.55 -8.57
CA ASN A 47 32.82 -38.75 -8.90
C ASN A 47 33.74 -37.60 -8.46
N ILE A 48 33.20 -36.45 -8.03
CA ILE A 48 33.99 -35.27 -7.61
C ILE A 48 35.04 -35.63 -6.57
N LEU A 49 34.64 -36.30 -5.49
CA LEU A 49 35.56 -36.58 -4.37
C LEU A 49 36.66 -37.55 -4.79
N HIS A 50 36.33 -38.55 -5.59
CA HIS A 50 37.26 -39.57 -6.04
C HIS A 50 38.33 -38.98 -6.97
N ILE A 51 37.95 -38.02 -7.81
CA ILE A 51 38.86 -37.33 -8.73
C ILE A 51 39.68 -36.26 -8.01
N THR A 52 39.04 -35.42 -7.20
CA THR A 52 39.71 -34.31 -6.49
C THR A 52 40.78 -34.81 -5.51
N TYR A 53 40.57 -35.98 -4.90
CA TYR A 53 41.49 -36.55 -3.92
C TYR A 53 42.26 -37.77 -4.45
N CYS A 54 42.30 -37.99 -5.77
CA CYS A 54 43.11 -39.03 -6.37
C CYS A 54 44.61 -38.73 -6.17
N ASN A 55 45.39 -39.69 -5.66
CA ASN A 55 46.84 -39.62 -5.64
C ASN A 55 47.42 -40.35 -6.86
N LEU A 56 47.70 -39.59 -7.92
CA LEU A 56 48.23 -40.12 -9.17
C LEU A 56 49.60 -40.80 -9.01
N GLU A 57 50.45 -40.33 -8.10
CA GLU A 57 51.78 -40.93 -7.87
C GLU A 57 51.67 -42.35 -7.30
N THR A 58 50.69 -42.57 -6.42
CA THR A 58 50.44 -43.89 -5.81
C THR A 58 49.77 -44.85 -6.80
N GLU A 59 48.82 -44.36 -7.61
CA GLU A 59 48.10 -45.16 -8.60
C GLU A 59 48.98 -45.55 -9.82
N MET A 60 49.92 -44.70 -10.23
CA MET A 60 50.85 -45.00 -11.32
C MET A 60 51.87 -46.11 -10.99
N GLY A 61 52.16 -46.34 -9.70
CA GLY A 61 53.06 -47.41 -9.25
C GLY A 61 52.48 -48.82 -9.37
N MET A 62 51.16 -48.97 -9.47
CA MET A 62 50.49 -50.28 -9.41
C MET A 62 50.16 -50.91 -10.78
N GLN A 63 50.07 -50.15 -11.87
CA GLN A 63 49.40 -50.63 -13.11
C GLN A 63 49.93 -50.01 -14.43
N SER A 64 51.20 -49.61 -14.47
CA SER A 64 51.88 -48.80 -15.51
C SER A 64 51.73 -49.21 -17.00
N MET A 65 51.00 -50.28 -17.36
CA MET A 65 50.88 -50.79 -18.74
C MET A 65 49.48 -50.65 -19.39
N GLN A 66 48.40 -50.30 -18.68
CA GLN A 66 47.01 -50.36 -19.21
C GLN A 66 46.21 -49.03 -19.18
N PHE A 67 46.89 -47.90 -19.01
CA PHE A 67 46.26 -46.67 -18.52
C PHE A 67 45.79 -45.64 -19.56
N GLY A 68 46.16 -45.76 -20.82
CA GLY A 68 45.97 -44.70 -21.83
C GLY A 68 44.56 -44.10 -21.92
N PRO A 69 43.50 -44.90 -22.15
CA PRO A 69 42.14 -44.37 -22.34
C PRO A 69 41.48 -43.87 -21.04
N HIS A 70 41.79 -44.51 -19.91
CA HIS A 70 41.16 -44.21 -18.61
C HIS A 70 41.70 -42.93 -17.99
N PHE A 71 42.98 -42.59 -18.22
CA PHE A 71 43.55 -41.31 -17.82
C PHE A 71 42.95 -40.13 -18.59
N LEU A 72 42.68 -40.31 -19.89
CA LEU A 72 41.99 -39.29 -20.68
C LEU A 72 40.56 -39.07 -20.16
N LYS A 73 39.84 -40.15 -19.79
CA LYS A 73 38.54 -40.02 -19.11
C LYS A 73 38.64 -39.32 -17.76
N LEU A 74 39.64 -39.63 -16.94
CA LEU A 74 39.87 -38.97 -15.65
C LEU A 74 40.10 -37.47 -15.82
N PHE A 75 40.99 -37.09 -16.74
CA PHE A 75 41.28 -35.70 -17.04
C PHE A 75 40.06 -34.96 -17.60
N ARG A 76 39.32 -35.60 -18.51
CA ARG A 76 38.09 -35.03 -19.06
C ARG A 76 37.01 -34.86 -17.99
N LEU A 77 36.88 -35.82 -17.07
CA LEU A 77 35.93 -35.73 -15.97
C LEU A 77 36.36 -34.64 -14.96
N ALA A 78 37.67 -34.47 -14.72
CA ALA A 78 38.20 -33.36 -13.94
C ALA A 78 37.89 -31.99 -14.56
N GLN A 79 38.01 -31.84 -15.88
CA GLN A 79 37.62 -30.62 -16.58
C GLN A 79 36.14 -30.29 -16.37
N LEU A 80 35.26 -31.27 -16.53
CA LEU A 80 33.81 -31.09 -16.35
C LEU A 80 33.46 -30.77 -14.89
N ILE A 81 34.17 -31.38 -13.93
CA ILE A 81 34.04 -31.06 -12.50
C ILE A 81 34.43 -29.60 -12.23
N ILE A 82 35.55 -29.14 -12.78
CA ILE A 82 36.00 -27.75 -12.61
C ILE A 82 34.99 -26.78 -13.22
N GLU A 83 34.50 -27.06 -14.43
CA GLU A 83 33.47 -26.27 -15.12
C GLU A 83 32.18 -26.18 -14.28
N TYR A 84 31.74 -27.31 -13.73
CA TYR A 84 30.59 -27.36 -12.83
C TYR A 84 30.80 -26.55 -11.54
N LEU A 85 31.98 -26.67 -10.91
CA LEU A 85 32.29 -25.93 -9.69
C LEU A 85 32.37 -24.42 -9.94
N LEU A 86 32.90 -24.00 -11.09
CA LEU A 86 32.90 -22.59 -11.51
C LEU A 86 31.47 -22.08 -11.72
N HIS A 87 30.62 -22.87 -12.37
CA HIS A 87 29.20 -22.53 -12.51
C HIS A 87 28.49 -22.42 -11.15
N CYS A 88 28.72 -23.36 -10.22
CA CYS A 88 28.20 -23.27 -8.87
C CYS A 88 28.70 -22.02 -8.13
N GLN A 89 29.97 -21.67 -8.28
CA GLN A 89 30.54 -20.46 -7.68
C GLN A 89 29.84 -19.21 -8.22
N GLU A 90 29.64 -19.09 -9.53
CA GLU A 90 28.94 -17.97 -10.16
C GLU A 90 27.47 -17.89 -9.73
N CYS A 91 26.76 -19.02 -9.68
CA CYS A 91 25.37 -19.08 -9.20
C CYS A 91 25.27 -18.67 -7.73
N LEU A 92 26.18 -19.15 -6.87
CA LEU A 92 26.21 -18.80 -5.45
C LEU A 92 26.55 -17.32 -5.25
N GLN A 93 27.51 -16.80 -6.03
CA GLN A 93 27.88 -15.38 -5.98
C GLN A 93 26.70 -14.49 -6.41
N THR A 94 26.07 -14.80 -7.54
CA THR A 94 24.89 -14.07 -8.04
C THR A 94 23.74 -14.14 -7.03
N SER A 95 23.48 -15.31 -6.45
CA SER A 95 22.45 -15.46 -5.41
C SER A 95 22.77 -14.66 -4.16
N LEU A 96 24.04 -14.59 -3.76
CA LEU A 96 24.48 -13.80 -2.61
C LEU A 96 24.33 -12.29 -2.88
N GLU A 97 24.70 -11.82 -4.07
CA GLU A 97 24.55 -10.41 -4.48
C GLU A 97 23.07 -9.99 -4.51
N ILE A 98 22.19 -10.85 -5.05
CA ILE A 98 20.74 -10.64 -5.02
C ILE A 98 20.23 -10.53 -3.58
N GLU A 99 20.65 -11.46 -2.71
CA GLU A 99 20.18 -11.47 -1.33
C GLU A 99 20.72 -10.28 -0.52
N MET A 100 21.97 -9.88 -0.73
CA MET A 100 22.54 -8.66 -0.16
C MET A 100 21.76 -7.40 -0.59
N THR A 101 21.39 -7.33 -1.88
CA THR A 101 20.60 -6.22 -2.42
C THR A 101 19.21 -6.16 -1.78
N LYS A 102 18.51 -7.30 -1.68
CA LYS A 102 17.20 -7.38 -0.99
C LYS A 102 17.29 -6.95 0.47
N VAL A 103 18.34 -7.39 1.18
CA VAL A 103 18.56 -7.01 2.59
C VAL A 103 18.75 -5.49 2.67
N GLN A 104 19.55 -4.90 1.80
CA GLN A 104 19.77 -3.46 1.76
C GLN A 104 18.48 -2.68 1.46
N GLU A 105 17.70 -3.10 0.47
CA GLU A 105 16.40 -2.49 0.14
C GLU A 105 15.41 -2.59 1.31
N THR A 106 15.35 -3.77 1.95
CA THR A 106 14.49 -3.98 3.12
C THR A 106 14.90 -3.09 4.29
N MET A 107 16.21 -2.93 4.54
CA MET A 107 16.72 -2.01 5.55
C MET A 107 16.36 -0.56 5.26
N GLN A 108 16.51 -0.11 4.01
CA GLN A 108 16.14 1.25 3.60
C GLN A 108 14.63 1.51 3.75
N SER A 109 13.79 0.56 3.32
CA SER A 109 12.34 0.65 3.48
C SER A 109 11.93 0.70 4.96
N ALA A 110 12.53 -0.16 5.80
CA ALA A 110 12.28 -0.14 7.24
C ALA A 110 12.69 1.19 7.90
N GLU A 111 13.78 1.80 7.44
CA GLU A 111 14.19 3.13 7.89
C GLU A 111 13.21 4.24 7.46
N GLN A 112 12.69 4.19 6.23
CA GLN A 112 11.69 5.15 5.76
C GLN A 112 10.40 5.05 6.59
N VAL A 113 9.89 3.83 6.79
CA VAL A 113 8.69 3.60 7.61
C VAL A 113 8.90 4.07 9.05
N ARG A 114 10.09 3.87 9.61
CA ARG A 114 10.43 4.37 10.96
C ARG A 114 10.37 5.91 11.01
N LYS A 115 10.95 6.60 10.03
CA LYS A 115 10.89 8.08 9.93
C LYS A 115 9.46 8.59 9.81
N GLU A 116 8.63 7.94 9.00
CA GLU A 116 7.20 8.29 8.89
C GLU A 116 6.43 8.08 10.19
N LEU A 117 6.71 6.97 10.90
CA LEU A 117 6.09 6.66 12.18
C LEU A 117 6.46 7.71 13.23
N ASP A 118 7.74 8.09 13.31
CA ASP A 118 8.22 9.14 14.21
C ASP A 118 7.54 10.48 13.91
N HIS A 119 7.43 10.84 12.63
CA HIS A 119 6.74 12.06 12.21
C HIS A 119 5.25 12.06 12.59
N LYS A 120 4.54 10.96 12.31
CA LYS A 120 3.12 10.79 12.68
C LYS A 120 2.93 10.82 14.20
N SER A 121 3.84 10.21 14.96
CA SER A 121 3.83 10.24 16.43
C SER A 121 3.99 11.66 16.98
N GLU A 122 4.91 12.45 16.41
CA GLU A 122 5.10 13.86 16.78
C GLU A 122 3.86 14.70 16.49
N LEU A 123 3.25 14.54 15.30
CA LEU A 123 2.03 15.24 14.92
C LEU A 123 0.87 14.91 15.85
N HIS A 124 0.69 13.62 16.17
CA HIS A 124 -0.33 13.17 17.10
C HIS A 124 -0.12 13.73 18.51
N SER A 125 1.13 13.84 18.96
CA SER A 125 1.47 14.50 20.23
C SER A 125 1.09 15.98 20.23
N LYS A 126 1.37 16.71 19.13
CA LYS A 126 0.97 18.12 18.95
C LYS A 126 -0.55 18.27 18.96
N GLN A 127 -1.27 17.44 18.23
CA GLN A 127 -2.75 17.44 18.20
C GLN A 127 -3.34 17.15 19.58
N LYS A 128 -2.78 16.19 20.34
CA LYS A 128 -3.20 15.94 21.73
C LYS A 128 -3.02 17.16 22.63
N LYS A 129 -1.93 17.92 22.48
CA LYS A 129 -1.71 19.16 23.24
C LYS A 129 -2.74 20.23 22.85
N GLU A 130 -3.05 20.36 21.56
CA GLU A 130 -4.05 21.31 21.08
C GLU A 130 -5.46 20.96 21.56
N ILE A 131 -5.86 19.68 21.50
CA ILE A 131 -7.14 19.22 22.06
C ILE A 131 -7.22 19.53 23.55
N LYS A 132 -6.14 19.31 24.32
CA LYS A 132 -6.11 19.67 25.75
C LYS A 132 -6.29 21.18 25.96
N ARG A 133 -5.63 22.00 25.14
CA ARG A 133 -5.76 23.47 25.17
C ARG A 133 -7.19 23.90 24.86
N LEU A 134 -7.80 23.39 23.79
CA LEU A 134 -9.18 23.69 23.41
C LEU A 134 -10.18 23.26 24.48
N LYS A 135 -10.00 22.07 25.08
CA LYS A 135 -10.83 21.62 26.20
C LYS A 135 -10.74 22.57 27.40
N LYS A 136 -9.53 23.05 27.74
CA LYS A 136 -9.33 24.02 28.81
C LYS A 136 -10.04 25.35 28.50
N TRP A 137 -9.90 25.84 27.26
CA TRP A 137 -10.55 27.06 26.81
C TRP A 137 -12.08 26.95 26.84
N ILE A 138 -12.64 25.81 26.40
CA ILE A 138 -14.08 25.53 26.48
C ILE A 138 -14.54 25.51 27.94
N ALA A 139 -13.78 24.88 28.85
CA ALA A 139 -14.13 24.85 30.27
C ALA A 139 -14.10 26.25 30.91
N GLU A 140 -13.09 27.06 30.60
CA GLU A 140 -13.00 28.46 31.03
C GLU A 140 -14.16 29.30 30.47
N TYR A 141 -14.50 29.13 29.19
CA TYR A 141 -15.62 29.81 28.55
C TYR A 141 -16.97 29.38 29.15
N GLN A 142 -17.17 28.09 29.41
CA GLN A 142 -18.36 27.58 30.09
C GLN A 142 -18.47 28.11 31.53
N LEU A 143 -17.34 28.24 32.25
CA LEU A 143 -17.32 28.84 33.58
C LEU A 143 -17.67 30.33 33.52
N MET A 144 -17.14 31.08 32.56
CA MET A 144 -17.50 32.49 32.32
C MET A 144 -19.00 32.64 32.00
N MET A 145 -19.52 31.78 31.12
CA MET A 145 -20.94 31.73 30.79
C MET A 145 -21.80 31.42 32.03
N ARG A 146 -21.36 30.49 32.90
CA ARG A 146 -22.06 30.13 34.14
C ARG A 146 -21.97 31.22 35.21
N ALA A 147 -20.84 31.90 35.33
CA ALA A 147 -20.66 33.05 36.22
C ALA A 147 -21.44 34.29 35.72
N GLY A 148 -21.64 34.41 34.41
CA GLY A 148 -22.55 35.38 33.77
C GLY A 148 -24.01 34.93 33.69
N ALA A 149 -24.34 33.69 34.10
CA ALA A 149 -25.69 33.13 34.08
C ALA A 149 -26.55 33.55 35.28
N SER A 150 -26.31 34.74 35.82
CA SER A 150 -27.39 35.59 36.32
C SER A 150 -27.92 36.50 35.21
N GLY A 151 -27.92 36.03 33.94
CA GLY A 151 -28.40 36.71 32.71
C GLY A 151 -29.90 37.05 32.69
N ILE A 152 -30.43 37.37 33.86
CA ILE A 152 -31.75 37.86 34.16
C ILE A 152 -31.52 39.21 34.85
N HIS A 153 -31.48 40.27 34.05
CA HIS A 153 -31.35 41.63 34.50
C HIS A 153 -32.73 42.15 34.90
N LYS A 154 -33.07 42.04 36.20
CA LYS A 154 -34.39 42.45 36.73
C LYS A 154 -34.50 43.96 36.82
N CYS A 155 -35.65 44.52 36.43
CA CYS A 155 -35.96 45.92 36.66
C CYS A 155 -36.21 46.15 38.17
N PRO A 156 -35.62 47.19 38.79
CA PRO A 156 -35.88 47.50 40.20
C PRO A 156 -37.29 48.05 40.44
N TYR A 157 -37.91 48.62 39.41
CA TYR A 157 -39.15 49.40 39.51
C TYR A 157 -40.38 48.64 39.00
N CYS A 158 -40.20 47.50 38.36
CA CYS A 158 -41.30 46.64 37.94
C CYS A 158 -40.88 45.16 37.85
N ALA A 159 -41.85 44.25 37.75
CA ALA A 159 -41.59 42.81 37.74
C ALA A 159 -40.97 42.26 36.43
N LYS A 160 -40.49 43.11 35.52
CA LYS A 160 -39.92 42.70 34.23
C LYS A 160 -38.44 42.35 34.37
N ALA A 161 -38.03 41.28 33.72
CA ALA A 161 -36.63 40.85 33.68
C ALA A 161 -36.17 40.66 32.25
N PHE A 162 -34.89 40.98 31.99
CA PHE A 162 -34.35 41.07 30.64
C PHE A 162 -33.14 40.14 30.48
N VAL A 163 -33.04 39.53 29.30
CA VAL A 163 -32.00 38.54 28.96
C VAL A 163 -30.62 39.18 28.74
N SER A 164 -30.57 40.50 28.51
CA SER A 164 -29.34 41.28 28.39
C SER A 164 -29.47 42.62 29.11
N GLN A 165 -28.36 43.09 29.68
CA GLN A 165 -28.23 44.38 30.37
C GLN A 165 -28.67 45.55 29.49
N GLU A 166 -28.39 45.50 28.18
CA GLU A 166 -28.76 46.56 27.23
C GLU A 166 -30.29 46.74 27.11
N TYR A 167 -31.03 45.63 27.13
CA TYR A 167 -32.49 45.67 27.11
C TYR A 167 -33.08 46.18 28.42
N LEU A 168 -32.45 45.88 29.56
CA LEU A 168 -32.84 46.49 30.84
C LEU A 168 -32.63 48.01 30.80
N LEU A 169 -31.47 48.47 30.34
CA LEU A 169 -31.15 49.91 30.27
C LEU A 169 -32.12 50.66 29.34
N ALA A 170 -32.45 50.09 28.18
CA ALA A 170 -33.44 50.66 27.27
C ALA A 170 -34.88 50.63 27.83
N HIS A 171 -35.20 49.65 28.67
CA HIS A 171 -36.48 49.60 29.37
C HIS A 171 -36.57 50.70 30.44
N LEU A 172 -35.51 50.87 31.24
CA LEU A 172 -35.42 51.91 32.27
C LEU A 172 -35.59 53.30 31.65
N SER A 173 -34.86 53.61 30.57
CA SER A 173 -34.92 54.93 29.91
C SER A 173 -36.25 55.26 29.24
N ARG A 174 -37.10 54.27 28.96
CA ARG A 174 -38.39 54.50 28.26
C ARG A 174 -39.60 54.49 29.17
N ARG A 175 -39.51 53.79 30.30
CA ARG A 175 -40.66 53.50 31.17
C ARG A 175 -40.45 53.95 32.61
N HIS A 176 -39.21 54.23 32.99
CA HIS A 176 -38.81 54.70 34.30
C HIS A 176 -37.90 55.94 34.16
N ASP A 177 -38.13 56.76 33.13
CA ASP A 177 -37.37 57.98 32.83
C ASP A 177 -37.63 59.10 33.87
N ASP A 178 -38.80 59.06 34.53
CA ASP A 178 -39.20 59.94 35.64
C ASP A 178 -38.62 59.51 37.00
N HIS A 179 -37.87 58.40 37.06
CA HIS A 179 -37.19 57.94 38.26
C HIS A 179 -35.68 57.98 38.03
N PRO A 180 -35.00 59.11 38.34
CA PRO A 180 -33.54 59.13 38.37
C PRO A 180 -33.06 58.02 39.31
N ILE A 181 -32.05 57.29 38.86
CA ILE A 181 -31.43 56.19 39.59
C ILE A 181 -30.93 56.71 40.94
N ALA A 182 -31.73 56.52 41.98
CA ALA A 182 -31.29 56.59 43.36
C ALA A 182 -30.71 55.23 43.74
N ASN A 183 -29.48 54.96 43.33
CA ASN A 183 -28.63 54.08 44.12
C ASN A 183 -27.96 54.96 45.18
N GLY A 184 -28.59 55.08 46.35
CA GLY A 184 -28.01 55.78 47.49
C GLY A 184 -29.04 56.55 48.32
N SER A 185 -29.76 55.81 49.16
CA SER A 185 -30.39 56.23 50.42
C SER A 185 -30.38 57.74 50.77
N VAL A 186 -31.52 58.43 50.61
CA VAL A 186 -31.93 59.51 51.54
C VAL A 186 -33.43 59.81 51.41
N LYS A 187 -34.13 59.78 52.55
CA LYS A 187 -35.52 60.22 52.69
C LYS A 187 -35.60 61.76 52.59
N PRO A 188 -36.68 62.35 52.05
CA PRO A 188 -36.86 63.80 52.10
C PRO A 188 -37.36 64.18 53.50
N MET A 189 -36.52 64.85 54.29
CA MET A 189 -36.95 65.52 55.51
C MET A 189 -36.79 67.03 55.33
N THR A 190 -37.94 67.69 55.39
CA THR A 190 -38.19 69.10 55.71
C THR A 190 -36.98 70.01 55.95
N VAL A 191 -36.94 71.04 55.12
CA VAL A 191 -36.21 72.31 55.29
C VAL A 191 -36.21 72.76 56.74
N THR A 192 -35.05 72.70 57.38
CA THR A 192 -34.64 73.66 58.42
C THR A 192 -33.15 73.93 58.26
N SER A 193 -32.84 75.20 58.16
CA SER A 193 -31.56 75.85 57.91
C SER A 193 -30.47 75.51 58.92
N LYS A 194 -29.23 75.27 58.43
CA LYS A 194 -27.96 75.65 59.08
C LYS A 194 -26.77 75.48 58.11
N PRO A 195 -25.81 76.44 58.03
CA PRO A 195 -24.68 76.38 57.10
C PRO A 195 -23.39 75.89 57.79
N ALA A 196 -22.87 74.70 57.42
CA ALA A 196 -21.54 74.24 57.85
C ALA A 196 -20.99 73.00 57.09
N GLU A 197 -21.08 72.92 55.76
CA GLU A 197 -20.47 71.79 55.01
C GLU A 197 -19.99 72.28 53.63
N ASN A 198 -18.73 72.71 53.50
CA ASN A 198 -18.16 73.12 52.20
C ASN A 198 -16.83 72.41 51.88
N GLU A 199 -16.11 71.87 52.88
CA GLU A 199 -14.82 71.19 52.65
C GLU A 199 -14.96 69.71 52.28
N THR A 200 -16.02 69.02 52.73
CA THR A 200 -16.26 67.60 52.44
C THR A 200 -16.79 67.37 51.01
N ALA A 201 -17.67 68.23 50.53
CA ALA A 201 -18.24 68.15 49.17
C ALA A 201 -17.18 68.41 48.07
N GLU A 202 -16.19 69.25 48.35
CA GLU A 202 -15.12 69.57 47.40
C GLU A 202 -14.09 68.43 47.29
N ALA A 203 -13.82 67.73 48.40
CA ALA A 203 -13.01 66.51 48.42
C ALA A 203 -13.68 65.33 47.67
N GLU A 204 -15.00 65.14 47.84
CA GLU A 204 -15.77 64.13 47.10
C GLU A 204 -15.80 64.42 45.59
N LYS A 205 -15.95 65.70 45.21
CA LYS A 205 -15.87 66.13 43.81
C LYS A 205 -14.50 65.87 43.20
N ALA A 206 -13.42 66.11 43.95
CA ALA A 206 -12.06 65.82 43.50
C ALA A 206 -11.81 64.31 43.34
N ALA A 207 -12.32 63.48 44.25
CA ALA A 207 -12.24 62.02 44.16
C ALA A 207 -12.98 61.48 42.92
N LEU A 208 -14.19 61.98 42.64
CA LEU A 208 -14.96 61.62 41.45
C LEU A 208 -14.25 62.02 40.15
N ILE A 209 -13.58 63.18 40.11
CA ILE A 209 -12.80 63.61 38.94
C ILE A 209 -11.64 62.65 38.67
N GLU A 210 -10.96 62.19 39.72
CA GLU A 210 -9.85 61.24 39.58
C GLU A 210 -10.35 59.85 39.17
N GLU A 211 -11.49 59.38 39.69
CA GLU A 211 -12.12 58.13 39.24
C GLU A 211 -12.53 58.21 37.76
N VAL A 212 -13.15 59.32 37.33
CA VAL A 212 -13.51 59.54 35.92
C VAL A 212 -12.27 59.54 35.02
N LYS A 213 -11.16 60.12 35.49
CA LYS A 213 -9.88 60.09 34.76
C LYS A 213 -9.34 58.67 34.64
N GLN A 214 -9.33 57.89 35.72
CA GLN A 214 -8.90 56.49 35.69
C GLN A 214 -9.78 55.63 34.79
N ILE A 215 -11.10 55.85 34.80
CA ILE A 215 -12.04 55.17 33.90
C ILE A 215 -11.74 55.53 32.45
N LYS A 216 -11.47 56.80 32.16
CA LYS A 216 -11.13 57.28 30.80
C LYS A 216 -9.80 56.69 30.31
N ASP A 217 -8.78 56.64 31.16
CA ASP A 217 -7.48 56.05 30.81
C ASP A 217 -7.60 54.54 30.56
N ARG A 218 -8.38 53.85 31.40
CA ARG A 218 -8.67 52.43 31.23
C ARG A 218 -9.48 52.16 29.97
N LEU A 219 -10.44 53.03 29.62
CA LEU A 219 -11.20 52.94 28.38
C LEU A 219 -10.28 53.07 27.17
N TYR A 220 -9.42 54.10 27.12
CA TYR A 220 -8.47 54.26 26.02
C TYR A 220 -7.46 53.11 25.90
N ALA A 221 -7.04 52.51 27.02
CA ALA A 221 -6.21 51.32 27.00
C ALA A 221 -6.98 50.14 26.38
N THR A 222 -8.21 49.89 26.82
CA THR A 222 -9.04 48.81 26.26
C THR A 222 -9.39 49.01 24.79
N GLU A 223 -9.67 50.24 24.35
CA GLU A 223 -9.91 50.56 22.94
C GLU A 223 -8.68 50.27 22.08
N ARG A 224 -7.48 50.59 22.58
CA ARG A 224 -6.21 50.32 21.90
C ARG A 224 -5.93 48.83 21.80
N ASP A 225 -6.18 48.08 22.87
CA ASP A 225 -5.99 46.62 22.87
C ASP A 225 -6.98 45.94 21.91
N LEU A 226 -8.24 46.36 21.89
CA LEU A 226 -9.24 45.87 20.93
C LEU A 226 -8.86 46.20 19.48
N MET A 227 -8.34 47.41 19.22
CA MET A 227 -7.86 47.80 17.90
C MET A 227 -6.68 46.93 17.46
N ASN A 228 -5.72 46.67 18.35
CA ASN A 228 -4.58 45.79 18.09
C ASN A 228 -5.02 44.35 17.83
N GLU A 229 -5.97 43.82 18.61
CA GLU A 229 -6.51 42.47 18.43
C GLU A 229 -7.24 42.35 17.10
N ARG A 230 -8.03 43.36 16.71
CA ARG A 230 -8.70 43.42 15.41
C ARG A 230 -7.70 43.40 14.26
N ASN A 231 -6.67 44.25 14.32
CA ASN A 231 -5.63 44.30 13.29
C ASN A 231 -4.84 42.98 13.21
N ALA A 232 -4.56 42.34 14.34
CA ALA A 232 -3.88 41.04 14.39
C ALA A 232 -4.73 39.93 13.75
N ARG A 233 -6.05 39.90 14.03
CA ARG A 233 -6.99 38.97 13.39
C ARG A 233 -7.03 39.19 11.88
N GLU A 234 -7.13 40.44 11.44
CA GLU A 234 -7.19 40.78 10.00
C GLU A 234 -5.90 40.38 9.26
N MET A 235 -4.73 40.59 9.89
CA MET A 235 -3.45 40.12 9.36
C MET A 235 -3.37 38.59 9.29
N GLN A 236 -3.93 37.89 10.28
CA GLN A 236 -3.99 36.42 10.28
C GLN A 236 -4.90 35.90 9.16
N TYR A 237 -6.09 36.47 8.98
CA TYR A 237 -6.98 36.13 7.87
C TYR A 237 -6.33 36.36 6.51
N ALA A 238 -5.57 37.45 6.34
CA ALA A 238 -4.84 37.71 5.09
C ALA A 238 -3.74 36.66 4.83
N LYS A 239 -3.01 36.23 5.87
CA LYS A 239 -2.01 35.16 5.77
C LYS A 239 -2.65 33.83 5.41
N ASP A 240 -3.72 33.45 6.10
CA ASP A 240 -4.43 32.19 5.85
C ASP A 240 -5.00 32.15 4.43
N ARG A 241 -5.52 33.28 3.92
CA ARG A 241 -6.01 33.40 2.54
C ARG A 241 -4.90 33.20 1.51
N ASN A 242 -3.74 33.84 1.72
CA ASN A 242 -2.59 33.68 0.82
C ASN A 242 -2.01 32.27 0.89
N GLN A 243 -2.00 31.65 2.07
CA GLN A 243 -1.55 30.28 2.25
C GLN A 243 -2.46 29.29 1.52
N PHE A 244 -3.79 29.45 1.64
CA PHE A 244 -4.76 28.64 0.91
C PHE A 244 -4.58 28.77 -0.62
N SER A 245 -4.37 30.00 -1.12
CA SER A 245 -4.10 30.23 -2.55
C SER A 245 -2.81 29.55 -3.02
N ASN A 246 -1.74 29.58 -2.22
CA ASN A 246 -0.48 28.92 -2.55
C ASN A 246 -0.62 27.39 -2.53
N ASP A 247 -1.38 26.85 -1.58
CA ASP A 247 -1.60 25.42 -1.47
C ASP A 247 -2.51 24.91 -2.60
N ASP A 248 -3.54 25.67 -3.00
CA ASP A 248 -4.36 25.39 -4.20
C ASP A 248 -3.50 25.37 -5.49
N GLN A 249 -2.58 26.32 -5.63
CA GLN A 249 -1.63 26.36 -6.75
C GLN A 249 -0.74 25.10 -6.79
N LYS A 250 -0.23 24.65 -5.64
CA LYS A 250 0.60 23.43 -5.54
C LYS A 250 -0.20 22.18 -5.87
N VAL A 251 -1.45 22.09 -5.42
CA VAL A 251 -2.33 20.96 -5.73
C VAL A 251 -2.54 20.88 -7.25
N LYS A 252 -2.85 21.99 -7.91
CA LYS A 252 -3.00 22.04 -9.38
C LYS A 252 -1.71 21.65 -10.11
N GLU A 253 -0.55 22.05 -9.60
CA GLU A 253 0.74 21.66 -10.19
C GLU A 253 0.99 20.16 -10.06
N LEU A 254 0.67 19.57 -8.91
CA LEU A 254 0.78 18.12 -8.68
C LEU A 254 -0.20 17.33 -9.56
N GLU A 255 -1.44 17.81 -9.70
CA GLU A 255 -2.43 17.23 -10.61
C GLU A 255 -1.93 17.26 -12.07
N SER A 256 -1.36 18.38 -12.51
CA SER A 256 -0.79 18.49 -13.86
C SER A 256 0.38 17.52 -14.07
N LYS A 257 1.28 17.39 -13.09
CA LYS A 257 2.39 16.42 -13.15
C LYS A 257 1.89 14.98 -13.18
N TYR A 258 0.86 14.67 -12.41
CA TYR A 258 0.25 13.35 -12.39
C TYR A 258 -0.40 13.01 -13.74
N GLU A 259 -1.16 13.93 -14.34
CA GLU A 259 -1.78 13.68 -15.64
C GLU A 259 -0.72 13.56 -16.75
N GLN A 260 0.37 14.33 -16.70
CA GLN A 260 1.50 14.19 -17.61
C GLN A 260 2.18 12.82 -17.48
N TRP A 261 2.46 12.39 -16.25
CA TRP A 261 3.05 11.07 -16.00
C TRP A 261 2.14 9.95 -16.50
N LYS A 262 0.84 10.03 -16.21
CA LYS A 262 -0.16 9.06 -16.68
C LYS A 262 -0.21 8.98 -18.21
N MET A 263 -0.22 10.12 -18.90
CA MET A 263 -0.16 10.14 -20.36
C MET A 263 1.15 9.55 -20.90
N GLN A 264 2.27 9.82 -20.24
CA GLN A 264 3.57 9.28 -20.62
C GLN A 264 3.62 7.75 -20.43
N GLU A 265 3.03 7.24 -19.35
CA GLU A 265 2.96 5.81 -19.06
C GLU A 265 2.06 5.08 -20.06
N ASP A 266 0.89 5.64 -20.38
CA ASP A 266 0.01 5.13 -21.43
C ASP A 266 0.71 5.10 -22.80
N GLU A 267 1.45 6.15 -23.13
CA GLU A 267 2.27 6.20 -24.34
C GLU A 267 3.42 5.19 -24.32
N ASN A 268 4.02 4.92 -23.16
CA ASN A 268 5.04 3.89 -23.03
C ASN A 268 4.46 2.48 -23.22
N HIS A 269 3.37 2.15 -22.52
CA HIS A 269 2.65 0.89 -22.72
C HIS A 269 2.20 0.71 -24.17
N ARG A 270 1.70 1.78 -24.81
CA ARG A 270 1.32 1.76 -26.22
C ARG A 270 2.50 1.42 -27.12
N ARG A 271 3.68 2.02 -26.88
CA ARG A 271 4.91 1.73 -27.63
C ARG A 271 5.42 0.31 -27.40
N GLU A 272 5.44 -0.16 -26.16
CA GLU A 272 5.81 -1.53 -25.81
C GLU A 272 4.89 -2.56 -26.47
N LEU A 273 3.58 -2.33 -26.42
CA LEU A 273 2.59 -3.20 -27.07
C LEU A 273 2.77 -3.21 -28.60
N MET A 274 3.09 -2.07 -29.20
CA MET A 274 3.39 -2.00 -30.64
C MET A 274 4.67 -2.76 -30.99
N SER A 275 5.72 -2.61 -30.18
CA SER A 275 6.98 -3.34 -30.35
C SER A 275 6.77 -4.85 -30.25
N LEU A 276 6.03 -5.30 -29.22
CA LEU A 276 5.68 -6.71 -29.04
C LEU A 276 4.87 -7.23 -30.23
N ARG A 277 3.85 -6.49 -30.66
CA ARG A 277 3.04 -6.85 -31.84
C ARG A 277 3.91 -6.99 -33.08
N GLN A 278 4.83 -6.06 -33.31
CA GLN A 278 5.73 -6.10 -34.46
C GLN A 278 6.71 -7.28 -34.38
N SER A 279 7.24 -7.58 -33.20
CA SER A 279 8.10 -8.75 -32.97
C SER A 279 7.36 -10.05 -33.24
N LEU A 280 6.15 -10.21 -32.71
CA LEU A 280 5.31 -11.39 -32.94
C LEU A 280 4.94 -11.54 -34.42
N GLN A 281 4.59 -10.45 -35.08
CA GLN A 281 4.27 -10.47 -36.51
C GLN A 281 5.49 -10.88 -37.35
N ARG A 282 6.69 -10.41 -37.00
CA ARG A 282 7.94 -10.82 -37.65
C ARG A 282 8.21 -12.30 -37.43
N GLU A 283 8.02 -12.81 -36.21
CA GLU A 283 8.22 -14.23 -35.89
C GLU A 283 7.26 -15.12 -36.68
N ILE A 284 5.98 -14.73 -36.76
CA ILE A 284 4.98 -15.44 -37.58
C ILE A 284 5.38 -15.45 -39.06
N GLN A 285 5.88 -14.34 -39.59
CA GLN A 285 6.36 -14.26 -40.97
C GLN A 285 7.57 -15.17 -41.19
N ASN A 286 8.56 -15.12 -40.28
CA ASN A 286 9.75 -15.98 -40.33
C ASN A 286 9.36 -17.46 -40.32
N MET A 287 8.51 -17.88 -39.37
CA MET A 287 7.99 -19.24 -39.28
C MET A 287 7.22 -19.66 -40.54
N SER A 288 6.41 -18.76 -41.12
CA SER A 288 5.71 -19.02 -42.38
C SER A 288 6.68 -19.22 -43.55
N THR A 289 7.72 -18.38 -43.65
CA THR A 289 8.75 -18.53 -44.69
C THR A 289 9.58 -19.80 -44.52
N GLN A 290 9.93 -20.16 -43.29
CA GLN A 290 10.65 -21.40 -42.98
C GLN A 290 9.79 -22.62 -43.35
N ASN A 291 8.53 -22.67 -42.90
CA ASN A 291 7.60 -23.73 -43.28
C ASN A 291 7.43 -23.85 -44.80
N GLN A 292 7.40 -22.73 -45.53
CA GLN A 292 7.35 -22.75 -47.00
C GLN A 292 8.64 -23.29 -47.63
N GLN A 293 9.81 -22.93 -47.08
CA GLN A 293 11.11 -23.44 -47.54
C GLN A 293 11.23 -24.94 -47.28
N GLU A 294 10.88 -25.39 -46.08
CA GLU A 294 10.85 -26.81 -45.72
C GLU A 294 9.88 -27.58 -46.61
N LYS A 295 8.68 -27.05 -46.86
CA LYS A 295 7.72 -27.65 -47.79
C LYS A 295 8.30 -27.76 -49.20
N LYS A 296 8.96 -26.72 -49.72
CA LYS A 296 9.61 -26.76 -51.04
C LYS A 296 10.74 -27.79 -51.08
N ALA A 297 11.58 -27.84 -50.04
CA ALA A 297 12.68 -28.80 -49.93
C ALA A 297 12.17 -30.25 -49.90
N LEU A 298 11.08 -30.51 -49.16
CA LEU A 298 10.41 -31.81 -49.15
C LEU A 298 9.84 -32.17 -50.52
N THR A 299 9.12 -31.25 -51.18
CA THR A 299 8.60 -31.49 -52.54
C THR A 299 9.73 -31.77 -53.54
N GLN A 300 10.84 -31.04 -53.46
CA GLN A 300 12.00 -31.24 -54.30
C GLN A 300 12.63 -32.63 -54.05
N ALA A 301 12.80 -33.02 -52.78
CA ALA A 301 13.33 -34.34 -52.42
C ALA A 301 12.44 -35.49 -52.92
N LEU A 302 11.11 -35.30 -52.90
CA LEU A 302 10.16 -36.26 -53.48
C LEU A 302 10.32 -36.36 -55.01
N ALA A 303 10.43 -35.23 -55.71
CA ALA A 303 10.64 -35.21 -57.16
C ALA A 303 11.99 -35.87 -57.55
N ASP A 304 13.06 -35.63 -56.78
CA ASP A 304 14.36 -36.26 -56.99
C ASP A 304 14.31 -37.78 -56.75
N LEU A 305 13.53 -38.23 -55.78
CA LEU A 305 13.29 -39.66 -55.53
C LEU A 305 12.51 -40.31 -56.68
N GLU A 306 11.45 -39.66 -57.17
CA GLU A 306 10.70 -40.12 -58.34
C GLU A 306 11.58 -40.18 -59.59
N TYR A 307 12.40 -39.15 -59.82
CA TYR A 307 13.36 -39.15 -60.92
C TYR A 307 14.37 -40.29 -60.80
N LYS A 308 14.97 -40.50 -59.62
CA LYS A 308 15.91 -41.62 -59.38
C LYS A 308 15.26 -42.98 -59.54
N MET A 309 13.98 -43.11 -59.19
CA MET A 309 13.20 -44.34 -59.37
C MET A 309 12.94 -44.62 -60.86
N ASN A 310 12.62 -43.58 -61.64
CA ASN A 310 12.34 -43.70 -63.07
C ASN A 310 13.60 -43.72 -63.97
N SER A 311 14.75 -43.23 -63.48
CA SER A 311 16.01 -43.13 -64.24
C SER A 311 16.94 -44.32 -64.03
N ARG A 312 16.64 -45.21 -63.08
CA ARG A 312 17.32 -46.51 -63.01
C ARG A 312 16.88 -47.32 -64.23
N PRO A 313 17.81 -47.73 -65.13
CA PRO A 313 17.44 -48.66 -66.18
C PRO A 313 17.03 -49.96 -65.48
N SER A 314 15.78 -50.34 -65.65
CA SER A 314 15.30 -51.65 -65.20
C SER A 314 16.13 -52.72 -65.91
N MET A 315 17.01 -53.39 -65.18
CA MET A 315 17.67 -54.62 -65.66
C MET A 315 16.71 -55.82 -65.69
N ILE A 316 15.44 -55.58 -65.40
CA ILE A 316 14.33 -56.52 -65.58
C ILE A 316 13.52 -55.94 -66.74
N GLY A 317 13.67 -56.55 -67.91
CA GLY A 317 12.85 -56.24 -69.07
C GLY A 317 11.36 -56.41 -68.76
N ASN A 318 10.51 -55.87 -69.64
CA ASN A 318 9.06 -56.08 -69.59
C ASN A 318 8.75 -57.58 -69.69
N ILE A 319 8.70 -58.27 -68.55
CA ILE A 319 8.25 -59.66 -68.48
C ILE A 319 6.72 -59.60 -68.50
N LYS A 320 6.15 -59.98 -69.64
CA LYS A 320 4.79 -60.51 -69.69
C LYS A 320 4.90 -61.98 -69.30
N ASP A 321 4.31 -62.35 -68.17
CA ASP A 321 4.22 -63.74 -67.75
C ASP A 321 3.09 -64.41 -68.52
N GLU A 322 3.44 -65.20 -69.54
CA GLU A 322 2.62 -66.30 -70.03
C GLU A 322 3.16 -67.61 -69.44
N ASP A 323 2.31 -68.22 -68.63
CA ASP A 323 2.23 -69.64 -68.30
C ASP A 323 3.34 -70.39 -67.52
N GLU A 324 2.84 -70.98 -66.43
CA GLU A 324 3.11 -72.34 -65.92
C GLU A 324 4.30 -72.63 -64.97
N LEU A 325 3.85 -72.92 -63.73
CA LEU A 325 4.14 -74.11 -62.90
C LEU A 325 5.34 -74.09 -61.93
N ASP A 326 4.98 -74.44 -60.69
CA ASP A 326 5.80 -74.90 -59.56
C ASP A 326 6.68 -73.89 -58.79
N ALA A 327 6.04 -73.03 -57.98
CA ALA A 327 6.60 -72.59 -56.68
C ALA A 327 5.49 -72.06 -55.72
N PRO A 328 5.61 -72.23 -54.38
CA PRO A 328 4.50 -72.02 -53.44
C PRO A 328 4.19 -70.54 -53.15
N PRO A 329 2.95 -70.22 -52.71
CA PRO A 329 2.41 -68.86 -52.73
C PRO A 329 2.93 -68.03 -51.55
N LYS A 330 3.50 -66.84 -51.83
CA LYS A 330 3.78 -65.74 -50.87
C LYS A 330 4.49 -64.62 -51.67
N PHE A 331 3.94 -63.43 -51.91
CA PHE A 331 3.45 -62.44 -50.94
C PHE A 331 2.67 -61.35 -51.70
N GLN A 332 1.51 -60.93 -51.17
CA GLN A 332 0.52 -60.07 -51.84
C GLN A 332 0.93 -58.57 -51.88
N PRO A 333 0.51 -57.81 -52.92
CA PRO A 333 0.76 -56.36 -53.04
C PRO A 333 0.06 -55.50 -51.96
N ASN A 334 -0.99 -56.02 -51.32
CA ASN A 334 -1.81 -55.29 -50.34
C ASN A 334 -1.00 -54.78 -49.13
N ASN A 335 0.09 -55.47 -48.76
CA ASN A 335 0.81 -55.15 -47.51
C ASN A 335 1.57 -53.82 -47.57
N LYS A 336 2.02 -53.34 -48.74
CA LYS A 336 2.79 -52.08 -48.82
C LYS A 336 1.89 -50.85 -48.78
N GLU A 337 0.75 -50.89 -49.46
CA GLU A 337 -0.28 -49.83 -49.41
C GLU A 337 -0.88 -49.74 -48.00
N GLU A 338 -1.18 -50.89 -47.37
CA GLU A 338 -1.65 -50.96 -45.98
C GLU A 338 -0.63 -50.40 -44.98
N ILE A 339 0.66 -50.71 -45.12
CA ILE A 339 1.69 -50.16 -44.23
C ILE A 339 1.81 -48.64 -44.40
N ALA A 340 1.72 -48.13 -45.64
CA ALA A 340 1.79 -46.68 -45.90
C ALA A 340 0.55 -45.94 -45.39
N GLU A 341 -0.65 -46.52 -45.51
CA GLU A 341 -1.87 -45.99 -44.90
C GLU A 341 -1.82 -46.06 -43.38
N MET A 342 -1.27 -47.13 -42.81
CA MET A 342 -1.11 -47.27 -41.36
C MET A 342 -0.18 -46.19 -40.80
N VAL A 343 0.97 -45.92 -41.45
CA VAL A 343 1.89 -44.85 -41.04
C VAL A 343 1.29 -43.46 -41.21
N ARG A 344 0.52 -43.20 -42.29
CA ARG A 344 -0.21 -41.94 -42.46
C ARG A 344 -1.28 -41.76 -41.40
N GLY A 345 -2.04 -42.82 -41.10
CA GLY A 345 -3.05 -42.82 -40.05
C GLY A 345 -2.45 -42.64 -38.66
N GLU A 346 -1.27 -43.21 -38.38
CA GLU A 346 -0.52 -42.97 -37.14
C GLU A 346 -0.08 -41.50 -37.01
N PHE A 347 0.41 -40.89 -38.10
CA PHE A 347 0.82 -39.48 -38.12
C PHE A 347 -0.37 -38.53 -37.95
N GLU A 348 -1.49 -38.81 -38.62
CA GLU A 348 -2.74 -38.06 -38.44
C GLU A 348 -3.29 -38.20 -37.01
N ASN A 349 -3.21 -39.41 -36.42
CA ASN A 349 -3.59 -39.63 -35.04
C ASN A 349 -2.69 -38.86 -34.06
N GLN A 350 -1.38 -38.82 -34.29
CA GLN A 350 -0.46 -38.01 -33.46
C GLN A 350 -0.76 -36.51 -33.57
N LEU A 351 -0.98 -36.00 -34.79
CA LEU A 351 -1.37 -34.60 -35.02
C LEU A 351 -2.69 -34.25 -34.34
N GLN A 352 -3.68 -35.15 -34.42
CA GLN A 352 -4.96 -34.99 -33.76
C GLN A 352 -4.80 -35.02 -32.23
N GLN A 353 -3.95 -35.91 -31.71
CA GLN A 353 -3.67 -36.01 -30.28
C GLN A 353 -2.99 -34.75 -29.75
N VAL A 354 -1.99 -34.20 -30.45
CA VAL A 354 -1.33 -32.94 -30.08
C VAL A 354 -2.32 -31.78 -30.13
N ARG A 355 -3.21 -31.75 -31.13
CA ARG A 355 -4.24 -30.71 -31.26
C ARG A 355 -5.25 -30.77 -30.10
N VAL A 356 -5.70 -31.96 -29.71
CA VAL A 356 -6.58 -32.17 -28.56
C VAL A 356 -5.88 -31.80 -27.25
N GLN A 357 -4.63 -32.23 -27.04
CA GLN A 357 -3.85 -31.88 -25.86
C GLN A 357 -3.66 -30.36 -25.73
N SER A 358 -3.30 -29.67 -26.81
CA SER A 358 -3.17 -28.21 -26.81
C SER A 358 -4.49 -27.52 -26.47
N GLN A 359 -5.61 -28.03 -26.98
CA GLN A 359 -6.94 -27.49 -26.70
C GLN A 359 -7.36 -27.74 -25.24
N GLU A 360 -7.05 -28.90 -24.68
CA GLU A 360 -7.29 -29.24 -23.27
C GLU A 360 -6.46 -28.38 -22.31
N GLU A 361 -5.19 -28.15 -22.64
CA GLU A 361 -4.31 -27.26 -21.87
C GLU A 361 -4.81 -25.83 -21.88
N MET A 362 -5.20 -25.31 -23.05
CA MET A 362 -5.79 -23.98 -23.17
C MET A 362 -7.09 -23.86 -22.34
N GLN A 363 -7.95 -24.88 -22.36
CA GLN A 363 -9.14 -24.89 -21.52
C GLN A 363 -8.80 -24.98 -20.02
N ARG A 364 -7.73 -25.69 -19.65
CA ARG A 364 -7.26 -25.80 -18.26
C ARG A 364 -6.73 -24.47 -17.75
N GLU A 365 -5.96 -23.75 -18.58
CA GLU A 365 -5.50 -22.38 -18.34
C GLU A 365 -6.69 -21.42 -18.15
N LEU A 366 -7.67 -21.45 -19.05
CA LEU A 366 -8.89 -20.63 -18.94
C LEU A 366 -9.64 -20.90 -17.64
N ARG A 367 -9.81 -22.18 -17.25
CA ARG A 367 -10.44 -22.57 -15.98
C ARG A 367 -9.66 -22.05 -14.77
N ARG A 368 -8.33 -22.15 -14.78
CA ARG A 368 -7.45 -21.60 -13.72
C ARG A 368 -7.59 -20.09 -13.61
N MET A 369 -7.58 -19.38 -14.73
CA MET A 369 -7.74 -17.93 -14.74
C MET A 369 -9.12 -17.52 -14.21
N ASN A 370 -10.18 -18.25 -14.62
CA ASN A 370 -11.53 -18.00 -14.15
C ASN A 370 -11.68 -18.26 -12.63
N GLN A 371 -11.07 -19.33 -12.10
CA GLN A 371 -11.04 -19.60 -10.66
C GLN A 371 -10.28 -18.51 -9.88
N LYS A 372 -9.17 -18.01 -10.41
CA LYS A 372 -8.43 -16.88 -9.80
C LYS A 372 -9.28 -15.62 -9.74
N TRP A 373 -9.99 -15.30 -10.83
CA TRP A 373 -10.91 -14.16 -10.89
C TRP A 373 -12.04 -14.30 -9.90
N LYS A 374 -12.70 -15.47 -9.86
CA LYS A 374 -13.77 -15.75 -8.90
C LYS A 374 -13.30 -15.63 -7.45
N SER A 375 -12.12 -16.17 -7.13
CA SER A 375 -11.53 -16.05 -5.78
C SER A 375 -11.19 -14.60 -5.41
N LYS A 376 -10.82 -13.78 -6.40
CA LYS A 376 -10.54 -12.35 -6.19
C LYS A 376 -11.84 -11.57 -5.96
N GLU A 377 -12.88 -11.89 -6.71
CA GLU A 377 -14.22 -11.31 -6.55
C GLU A 377 -14.82 -11.65 -5.17
N GLU A 378 -14.77 -12.91 -4.76
CA GLU A 378 -15.25 -13.35 -3.43
C GLU A 378 -14.49 -12.64 -2.30
N ARG A 379 -13.18 -12.44 -2.46
CA ARG A 379 -12.37 -11.70 -1.47
C ARG A 379 -12.75 -10.24 -1.38
N LEU A 380 -12.93 -9.57 -2.53
CA LEU A 380 -13.38 -8.18 -2.58
C LEU A 380 -14.77 -8.01 -1.98
N GLN A 381 -15.70 -8.93 -2.27
CA GLN A 381 -17.03 -8.93 -1.66
C GLN A 381 -16.95 -9.12 -0.14
N HIS A 382 -16.10 -10.03 0.35
CA HIS A 382 -15.92 -10.25 1.78
C HIS A 382 -15.30 -9.04 2.50
N GLU A 383 -14.30 -8.38 1.89
CA GLU A 383 -13.73 -7.14 2.40
C GLU A 383 -14.76 -6.01 2.42
N HIS A 384 -15.51 -5.84 1.34
CA HIS A 384 -16.58 -4.85 1.27
C HIS A 384 -17.64 -5.10 2.36
N GLN A 385 -18.08 -6.35 2.54
CA GLN A 385 -19.03 -6.72 3.59
C GLN A 385 -18.50 -6.37 4.99
N LYS A 386 -17.21 -6.61 5.26
CA LYS A 386 -16.57 -6.23 6.53
C LYS A 386 -16.58 -4.72 6.75
N GLU A 387 -16.25 -3.94 5.73
CA GLU A 387 -16.28 -2.47 5.83
C GLU A 387 -17.69 -1.95 6.04
N VAL A 388 -18.69 -2.51 5.36
CA VAL A 388 -20.10 -2.17 5.59
C VAL A 388 -20.51 -2.42 7.05
N VAL A 389 -20.17 -3.58 7.61
CA VAL A 389 -20.46 -3.89 9.03
C VAL A 389 -19.76 -2.91 9.97
N LYS A 390 -18.49 -2.56 9.73
CA LYS A 390 -17.78 -1.56 10.54
C LYS A 390 -18.45 -0.19 10.50
N VAL A 391 -18.87 0.27 9.32
CA VAL A 391 -19.58 1.54 9.17
C VAL A 391 -20.92 1.49 9.90
N GLN A 392 -21.65 0.36 9.81
CA GLN A 392 -22.91 0.16 10.52
C GLN A 392 -22.73 0.22 12.04
N ASP A 393 -21.69 -0.43 12.58
CA ASP A 393 -21.35 -0.40 14.00
C ASP A 393 -20.99 1.01 14.47
N LEU A 394 -20.21 1.75 13.67
CA LEU A 394 -19.88 3.15 13.96
C LEU A 394 -21.15 4.01 14.00
N LEU A 395 -22.03 3.87 13.01
CA LEU A 395 -23.31 4.59 12.98
C LEU A 395 -24.18 4.26 14.20
N SER A 396 -24.24 2.98 14.61
CA SER A 396 -24.96 2.57 15.81
C SER A 396 -24.37 3.21 17.08
N GLN A 397 -23.04 3.22 17.22
CA GLN A 397 -22.37 3.87 18.34
C GLN A 397 -22.61 5.39 18.39
N TYR A 398 -22.61 6.06 17.24
CA TYR A 398 -22.96 7.48 17.17
C TYR A 398 -24.43 7.72 17.51
N GLY A 399 -25.33 6.84 17.06
CA GLY A 399 -26.75 6.87 17.42
C GLY A 399 -26.97 6.79 18.93
N SER A 400 -26.38 5.79 19.60
CA SER A 400 -26.52 5.65 21.06
C SER A 400 -25.91 6.82 21.85
N LYS A 401 -24.81 7.41 21.37
CA LYS A 401 -24.24 8.61 21.99
C LYS A 401 -25.17 9.81 21.85
N LEU A 402 -25.77 9.98 20.67
CA LEU A 402 -26.72 11.07 20.42
C LEU A 402 -27.97 10.92 21.30
N GLU A 403 -28.51 9.71 21.45
CA GLU A 403 -29.62 9.43 22.36
C GLU A 403 -29.26 9.72 23.82
N ALA A 404 -28.05 9.35 24.26
CA ALA A 404 -27.58 9.64 25.60
C ALA A 404 -27.45 11.15 25.86
N GLU A 405 -26.91 11.91 24.90
CA GLU A 405 -26.83 13.37 24.98
C GLU A 405 -28.23 14.02 24.98
N GLN A 406 -29.18 13.50 24.20
CA GLN A 406 -30.56 13.96 24.21
C GLN A 406 -31.25 13.70 25.56
N ALA A 407 -31.06 12.52 26.14
CA ALA A 407 -31.59 12.18 27.45
C ALA A 407 -30.97 13.04 28.57
N GLU A 408 -29.66 13.32 28.48
CA GLU A 408 -28.98 14.24 29.41
C GLU A 408 -29.51 15.67 29.27
N LYS A 409 -29.71 16.14 28.04
CA LYS A 409 -30.33 17.43 27.76
C LYS A 409 -31.73 17.53 28.37
N GLU A 410 -32.59 16.52 28.19
CA GLU A 410 -33.93 16.51 28.80
C GLU A 410 -33.87 16.52 30.32
N ARG A 411 -32.96 15.76 30.94
CA ARG A 411 -32.76 15.81 32.40
C ARG A 411 -32.36 17.20 32.88
N LEU A 412 -31.45 17.86 32.17
CA LEU A 412 -31.03 19.22 32.50
C LEU A 412 -32.17 20.23 32.32
N VAL A 413 -32.97 20.12 31.26
CA VAL A 413 -34.16 20.95 31.04
C VAL A 413 -35.15 20.78 32.19
N ASN A 414 -35.49 19.54 32.56
CA ASN A 414 -36.39 19.25 33.67
C ASN A 414 -35.87 19.78 35.01
N MET A 415 -34.55 19.72 35.24
CA MET A 415 -33.92 20.28 36.44
C MET A 415 -34.05 21.80 36.49
N VAL A 416 -33.80 22.48 35.36
CA VAL A 416 -33.94 23.94 35.26
C VAL A 416 -35.39 24.37 35.46
N GLU A 417 -36.37 23.66 34.89
CA GLU A 417 -37.78 23.94 35.12
C GLU A 417 -38.19 23.79 36.59
N ASN A 418 -37.74 22.73 37.26
CA ASN A 418 -38.03 22.52 38.68
C ASN A 418 -37.43 23.60 39.57
N LEU A 419 -36.16 23.98 39.33
CA LEU A 419 -35.51 25.08 40.05
C LEU A 419 -36.24 26.41 39.80
N SER A 420 -36.70 26.65 38.58
CA SER A 420 -37.47 27.85 38.23
C SER A 420 -38.80 27.90 38.99
N LYS A 421 -39.52 26.77 39.07
CA LYS A 421 -40.76 26.66 39.87
C LYS A 421 -40.50 26.88 41.37
N GLN A 422 -39.41 26.35 41.92
CA GLN A 422 -39.04 26.58 43.32
C GLN A 422 -38.75 28.04 43.61
N LEU A 423 -37.98 28.71 42.74
CA LEU A 423 -37.70 30.14 42.88
C LEU A 423 -38.97 30.99 42.80
N GLN A 424 -39.88 30.65 41.88
CA GLN A 424 -41.15 31.36 41.74
C GLN A 424 -42.07 31.16 42.95
N ASN A 425 -42.06 29.97 43.56
CA ASN A 425 -42.76 29.71 44.81
C ASN A 425 -42.13 30.46 46.00
N GLN A 426 -40.80 30.57 46.07
CA GLN A 426 -40.13 31.38 47.09
C GLN A 426 -40.42 32.88 46.94
N GLU A 427 -40.46 33.39 45.71
CA GLU A 427 -40.85 34.78 45.44
C GLU A 427 -42.33 35.03 45.81
N ASN A 428 -43.22 34.08 45.53
CA ASN A 428 -44.63 34.19 45.92
C ASN A 428 -44.80 34.15 47.45
N ASN A 429 -44.11 33.26 48.17
CA ASN A 429 -44.15 33.22 49.63
C ASN A 429 -43.59 34.51 50.26
N ARG A 430 -42.48 35.05 49.73
CA ARG A 430 -41.95 36.35 50.18
C ARG A 430 -42.91 37.52 49.96
N LYS A 431 -43.74 37.49 48.92
CA LYS A 431 -44.76 38.53 48.68
C LYS A 431 -45.94 38.43 49.66
N VAL A 432 -46.25 37.23 50.15
CA VAL A 432 -47.30 37.01 51.16
C VAL A 432 -46.83 37.48 52.54
N ASP A 433 -45.55 37.24 52.89
CA ASP A 433 -44.98 37.66 54.19
C ASP A 433 -44.78 39.18 54.33
N VAL A 434 -44.79 39.94 53.23
CA VAL A 434 -44.68 41.42 53.23
C VAL A 434 -46.08 42.10 53.23
N ALA A 435 -47.15 41.31 53.08
CA ALA A 435 -48.53 41.80 53.04
C ALA A 435 -49.29 41.66 54.37
N PHE A 436 -48.64 41.12 55.41
CA PHE A 436 -49.06 41.17 56.81
C PHE A 436 -48.19 42.16 57.58
#